data_AF-A0A4V1TNI2-F1
#
_entry.id   AF-A0A4V1TNI2-F1
#
_cell.length_a   1.000
_cell.length_b   1.000
_cell.length_c   1.000
_cell.angle_alpha   90.00
_cell.angle_beta   90.00
_cell.angle_gamma   90.00
#
_symmetry.space_group_name_H-M   'P 1'
#
loop_
_entity.id
_entity.type
_entity.pdbx_description
1 polymer ?
#
loop_
_entity_poly.entity_id
_entity_poly.type
_entity_poly.pdbx_seq_one_letter_code
_entity_poly.pdbx_strand_id
1 'polypeptide(L)'
;MSPSSASTRSAAARKQALQEQVLAILQGRRLAGIALTMGLGKTLIGLRDMDRLLAAGQLPDQAAGKPFLVAAPTQAILDAWPQEAQKFGLAHLLDHIAFTTYRSLGKALAAGAYQKLYLDECHALKDSHEPGLKAHAARKRRILGLTGTPPAQANSEKGRLVATYCPIVVDYTTDEAVLAGLLNDYRLVVHRLPLRTARDYVLTTKAGSQFTTSERENYAYWSKRLPNAAQDQLPIETLRILRMQALMNYPGKGYYMRYLADQQTDKVLLFTCNQQQAEAQATHTYHSKNKHSQANLNLFNAGDIQRLARVAQLSEGISIPNLRVGIIWHAFGNERKAAQRIGRLLRLNP
;
A
#
# COMPACT_ATOMS: atom_id res chain seq x y z
N MET A 1 -5.79 -23.68 -27.40
CA MET A 1 -6.24 -22.53 -26.58
C MET A 1 -5.62 -22.67 -25.20
N SER A 2 -4.75 -21.74 -24.81
CA SER A 2 -3.93 -21.87 -23.60
C SER A 2 -4.79 -21.70 -22.32
N PRO A 3 -4.63 -22.57 -21.30
CA PRO A 3 -5.45 -22.54 -20.07
C PRO A 3 -5.36 -21.22 -19.27
N SER A 4 -4.30 -20.43 -19.46
CA SER A 4 -4.17 -19.10 -18.82
C SER A 4 -5.25 -18.11 -19.27
N SER A 5 -5.66 -18.14 -20.55
CA SER A 5 -6.60 -17.17 -21.12
C SER A 5 -8.07 -17.35 -20.65
N ALA A 6 -8.40 -18.54 -20.16
CA ALA A 6 -9.72 -18.86 -19.59
C ALA A 6 -9.80 -18.47 -18.11
N SER A 7 -8.72 -18.69 -17.35
CA SER A 7 -8.59 -18.30 -15.94
C SER A 7 -8.68 -16.77 -15.76
N THR A 8 -7.98 -15.99 -16.60
CA THR A 8 -8.00 -14.53 -16.52
C THR A 8 -9.39 -13.94 -16.82
N ARG A 9 -10.14 -14.52 -17.77
CA ARG A 9 -11.53 -14.11 -18.08
C ARG A 9 -12.48 -14.41 -16.92
N SER A 10 -12.29 -15.54 -16.23
CA SER A 10 -13.04 -15.88 -15.02
C SER A 10 -12.79 -14.90 -13.86
N ALA A 11 -11.53 -14.54 -13.60
CA ALA A 11 -11.18 -13.62 -12.54
C ALA A 11 -11.70 -12.19 -12.79
N ALA A 12 -11.66 -11.71 -14.03
CA ALA A 12 -12.22 -10.41 -14.42
C ALA A 12 -13.74 -10.35 -14.19
N ALA A 13 -14.47 -11.40 -14.59
CA ALA A 13 -15.91 -11.51 -14.36
C ALA A 13 -16.25 -11.54 -12.86
N ARG A 14 -15.49 -12.28 -12.05
CA ARG A 14 -15.66 -12.31 -10.58
C ARG A 14 -15.40 -10.95 -9.93
N LYS A 15 -14.37 -10.23 -10.38
CA LYS A 15 -14.09 -8.84 -9.92
C LYS A 15 -15.25 -7.91 -10.26
N GLN A 16 -15.79 -8.01 -11.46
CA GLN A 16 -16.95 -7.20 -11.86
C GLN A 16 -18.19 -7.53 -11.02
N ALA A 17 -18.49 -8.82 -10.80
CA ALA A 17 -19.60 -9.25 -9.96
C ALA A 17 -19.44 -8.77 -8.51
N LEU A 18 -18.22 -8.83 -7.95
CA LEU A 18 -17.93 -8.26 -6.63
C LEU A 18 -18.21 -6.75 -6.61
N GLN A 19 -17.72 -6.00 -7.60
CA GLN A 19 -17.94 -4.55 -7.67
C GLN A 19 -19.44 -4.21 -7.73
N GLU A 20 -20.21 -4.97 -8.50
CA GLU A 20 -21.67 -4.85 -8.57
C GLU A 20 -22.33 -5.10 -7.21
N GLN A 21 -21.95 -6.18 -6.52
CA GLN A 21 -22.44 -6.50 -5.19
C GLN A 21 -22.10 -5.40 -4.18
N VAL A 22 -20.86 -4.87 -4.21
CA VAL A 22 -20.46 -3.77 -3.34
C VAL A 22 -21.31 -2.53 -3.60
N LEU A 23 -21.51 -2.15 -4.86
CA LEU A 23 -22.33 -1.01 -5.23
C LEU A 23 -23.79 -1.17 -4.79
N ALA A 24 -24.34 -2.39 -4.85
CA ALA A 24 -25.68 -2.70 -4.33
C ALA A 24 -25.75 -2.51 -2.80
N ILE A 25 -24.74 -2.97 -2.05
CA ILE A 25 -24.67 -2.77 -0.58
C ILE A 25 -24.56 -1.29 -0.21
N LEU A 26 -23.86 -0.49 -1.03
CA LEU A 26 -23.69 0.95 -0.83
C LEU A 26 -24.97 1.75 -1.11
N GLN A 27 -25.91 1.20 -1.90
CA GLN A 27 -27.13 1.89 -2.29
C GLN A 27 -27.94 2.33 -1.06
N GLY A 28 -28.41 3.58 -1.08
CA GLY A 28 -29.19 4.16 0.02
C GLY A 28 -28.41 4.50 1.30
N ARG A 29 -27.17 4.03 1.46
CA ARG A 29 -26.36 4.35 2.63
C ARG A 29 -25.84 5.78 2.56
N ARG A 30 -25.95 6.50 3.67
CA ARG A 30 -25.41 7.86 3.82
C ARG A 30 -23.93 7.82 4.20
N LEU A 31 -23.59 7.01 5.19
CA LEU A 31 -22.21 6.80 5.65
C LEU A 31 -21.89 5.33 5.42
N ALA A 32 -20.78 5.08 4.72
CA ALA A 32 -20.31 3.73 4.44
C ALA A 32 -18.80 3.74 4.30
N GLY A 33 -18.19 2.60 4.57
CA GLY A 33 -16.81 2.30 4.26
C GLY A 33 -16.71 0.93 3.61
N ILE A 34 -15.77 0.79 2.68
CA ILE A 34 -15.42 -0.50 2.11
C ILE A 34 -13.96 -0.78 2.42
N ALA A 35 -13.72 -1.93 3.02
CA ALA A 35 -12.41 -2.52 3.19
C ALA A 35 -12.21 -3.51 2.05
N LEU A 36 -11.46 -3.11 1.03
CA LEU A 36 -11.15 -3.98 -0.11
C LEU A 36 -9.64 -4.06 -0.27
N THR A 37 -9.13 -5.28 -0.31
CA THR A 37 -7.72 -5.50 -0.56
C THR A 37 -7.27 -4.82 -1.85
N MET A 38 -5.98 -4.59 -1.90
CA MET A 38 -5.34 -3.92 -2.99
C MET A 38 -5.47 -4.75 -4.28
N GLY A 39 -6.25 -4.29 -5.26
CA GLY A 39 -6.31 -4.86 -6.61
C GLY A 39 -7.72 -5.18 -7.08
N LEU A 40 -8.71 -5.00 -6.20
CA LEU A 40 -10.13 -5.23 -6.47
C LEU A 40 -10.87 -4.00 -7.02
N GLY A 41 -10.15 -2.91 -7.32
CA GLY A 41 -10.71 -1.72 -7.98
C GLY A 41 -11.48 -0.79 -7.04
N LYS A 42 -10.91 -0.41 -5.88
CA LYS A 42 -11.52 0.55 -4.94
C LYS A 42 -11.88 1.88 -5.63
N THR A 43 -10.94 2.44 -6.38
CA THR A 43 -11.13 3.66 -7.14
C THR A 43 -12.23 3.49 -8.19
N LEU A 44 -12.20 2.39 -8.96
CA LEU A 44 -13.26 2.08 -9.93
C LEU A 44 -14.65 1.95 -9.27
N ILE A 45 -14.75 1.38 -8.06
CA ILE A 45 -16.02 1.35 -7.31
C ILE A 45 -16.47 2.77 -6.96
N GLY A 46 -15.55 3.63 -6.49
CA GLY A 46 -15.85 5.05 -6.25
C GLY A 46 -16.37 5.75 -7.50
N LEU A 47 -15.70 5.56 -8.65
CA LEU A 47 -16.11 6.15 -9.94
C LEU A 47 -17.46 5.61 -10.42
N ARG A 48 -17.70 4.30 -10.32
CA ARG A 48 -19.00 3.70 -10.70
C ARG A 48 -20.14 4.13 -9.79
N ASP A 49 -19.87 4.33 -8.51
CA ASP A 49 -20.84 4.88 -7.57
C ASP A 49 -21.19 6.33 -7.93
N MET A 50 -20.21 7.18 -8.31
CA MET A 50 -20.46 8.52 -8.83
C MET A 50 -21.32 8.49 -10.09
N ASP A 51 -20.98 7.63 -11.04
CA ASP A 51 -21.67 7.50 -12.33
C ASP A 51 -23.14 7.08 -12.14
N ARG A 52 -23.41 6.12 -11.24
CA ARG A 52 -24.78 5.74 -10.86
C ARG A 52 -25.56 6.89 -10.23
N LEU A 53 -24.93 7.68 -9.38
CA LEU A 53 -25.59 8.82 -8.73
C LEU A 53 -25.96 9.92 -9.73
N LEU A 54 -25.10 10.17 -10.72
CA LEU A 54 -25.38 11.09 -11.84
C LEU A 54 -26.51 10.54 -12.72
N ALA A 55 -26.39 9.29 -13.18
CA ALA A 55 -27.37 8.67 -14.07
C ALA A 55 -28.76 8.56 -13.44
N ALA A 56 -28.85 8.33 -12.12
CA ALA A 56 -30.11 8.24 -11.40
C ALA A 56 -30.76 9.60 -11.09
N GLY A 57 -30.16 10.72 -11.49
CA GLY A 57 -30.65 12.06 -11.15
C GLY A 57 -30.70 12.32 -9.64
N GLN A 58 -29.92 11.57 -8.85
CA GLN A 58 -29.91 11.65 -7.38
C GLN A 58 -29.11 12.84 -6.84
N LEU A 59 -28.65 13.71 -7.75
CA LEU A 59 -28.00 14.96 -7.45
C LEU A 59 -29.00 16.09 -7.71
N PRO A 60 -29.27 16.96 -6.71
CA PRO A 60 -30.19 18.08 -6.93
C PRO A 60 -29.70 18.95 -8.08
N ASP A 61 -30.65 19.40 -8.91
CA ASP A 61 -30.40 20.26 -10.07
C ASP A 61 -29.45 21.41 -9.70
N GLN A 62 -28.33 21.46 -10.42
CA GLN A 62 -27.32 22.51 -10.39
C GLN A 62 -26.92 23.00 -8.98
N ALA A 63 -26.29 22.12 -8.21
CA ALA A 63 -25.33 22.63 -7.22
C ALA A 63 -24.28 23.46 -7.96
N ALA A 64 -24.13 24.75 -7.60
CA ALA A 64 -23.08 25.60 -8.13
C ALA A 64 -21.70 25.00 -7.81
N GLY A 65 -21.15 24.21 -8.74
CA GLY A 65 -19.85 23.57 -8.62
C GLY A 65 -19.88 22.04 -8.64
N LYS A 66 -18.74 21.46 -8.26
CA LYS A 66 -18.49 20.01 -8.35
C LYS A 66 -19.22 19.25 -7.24
N PRO A 67 -20.15 18.32 -7.55
CA PRO A 67 -20.93 17.61 -6.53
C PRO A 67 -20.12 16.59 -5.72
N PHE A 68 -18.97 16.15 -6.22
CA PHE A 68 -18.15 15.14 -5.55
C PHE A 68 -16.82 15.73 -5.08
N LEU A 69 -16.38 15.30 -3.89
CA LEU A 69 -15.02 15.56 -3.39
C LEU A 69 -14.30 14.24 -3.15
N VAL A 70 -13.16 14.05 -3.80
CA VAL A 70 -12.22 12.98 -3.50
C VAL A 70 -11.12 13.54 -2.60
N ALA A 71 -10.89 12.90 -1.46
CA ALA A 71 -9.83 13.25 -0.52
C ALA A 71 -8.89 12.08 -0.28
N ALA A 72 -7.58 12.33 -0.31
CA ALA A 72 -6.57 11.29 -0.08
C ALA A 72 -5.36 11.82 0.71
N PRO A 73 -4.47 10.94 1.26
CA PRO A 73 -3.31 11.37 2.03
C PRO A 73 -2.25 12.15 1.24
N THR A 74 -2.08 11.85 -0.05
CA THR A 74 -1.00 12.41 -0.88
C THR A 74 -1.48 12.71 -2.30
N GLN A 75 -0.83 13.65 -2.98
CA GLN A 75 -1.14 14.01 -4.37
C GLN A 75 -1.00 12.82 -5.31
N ALA A 76 0.01 11.97 -5.12
CA ALA A 76 0.21 10.78 -5.97
C ALA A 76 -0.97 9.81 -5.98
N ILE A 77 -1.72 9.71 -4.87
CA ILE A 77 -2.95 8.89 -4.83
C ILE A 77 -4.06 9.57 -5.63
N LEU A 78 -4.18 10.90 -5.53
CA LEU A 78 -5.18 11.67 -6.30
C LEU A 78 -4.90 11.61 -7.80
N ASP A 79 -3.63 11.66 -8.22
CA ASP A 79 -3.23 11.61 -9.63
C ASP A 79 -3.62 10.29 -10.31
N ALA A 80 -3.82 9.21 -9.53
CA ALA A 80 -4.28 7.92 -10.04
C ALA A 80 -5.77 7.92 -10.42
N TRP A 81 -6.60 8.77 -9.80
CA TRP A 81 -8.04 8.81 -10.06
C TRP A 81 -8.39 9.23 -11.50
N PRO A 82 -7.83 10.33 -12.06
CA PRO A 82 -8.04 10.67 -13.48
C PRO A 82 -7.58 9.59 -14.45
N GLN A 83 -6.43 8.96 -14.18
CA GLN A 83 -5.89 7.89 -15.01
C GLN A 83 -6.83 6.68 -15.03
N GLU A 84 -7.38 6.31 -13.86
CA GLU A 84 -8.32 5.20 -13.75
C GLU A 84 -9.67 5.54 -14.40
N ALA A 85 -10.15 6.77 -14.26
CA ALA A 85 -11.35 7.25 -14.96
C ALA A 85 -11.19 7.15 -16.48
N GLN A 86 -10.08 7.61 -17.04
CA GLN A 86 -9.79 7.49 -18.47
C GLN A 86 -9.71 6.02 -18.91
N LYS A 87 -8.98 5.20 -18.16
CA LYS A 87 -8.81 3.77 -18.44
C LYS A 87 -10.13 3.01 -18.56
N PHE A 88 -11.12 3.37 -17.74
CA PHE A 88 -12.42 2.70 -17.69
C PHE A 88 -13.54 3.48 -18.40
N GLY A 89 -13.21 4.49 -19.21
CA GLY A 89 -14.20 5.24 -20.00
C GLY A 89 -15.14 6.13 -19.17
N LEU A 90 -14.71 6.55 -17.97
CA LEU A 90 -15.47 7.37 -17.02
C LEU A 90 -14.89 8.79 -16.90
N ALA A 91 -14.20 9.27 -17.94
CA ALA A 91 -13.53 10.58 -17.93
C ALA A 91 -14.50 11.76 -17.76
N HIS A 92 -15.76 11.61 -18.17
CA HIS A 92 -16.82 12.62 -17.98
C HIS A 92 -17.07 12.95 -16.50
N LEU A 93 -16.74 12.04 -15.58
CA LEU A 93 -16.90 12.28 -14.14
C LEU A 93 -15.94 13.37 -13.63
N LEU A 94 -14.80 13.61 -14.29
CA LEU A 94 -13.76 14.51 -13.79
C LEU A 94 -14.23 15.97 -13.69
N ASP A 95 -15.19 16.36 -14.53
CA ASP A 95 -15.83 17.67 -14.48
C ASP A 95 -16.73 17.84 -13.25
N HIS A 96 -17.11 16.74 -12.62
CA HIS A 96 -17.95 16.70 -11.41
C HIS A 96 -17.17 16.43 -10.12
N ILE A 97 -15.84 16.22 -10.19
CA ILE A 97 -15.00 15.84 -9.05
C ILE A 97 -14.02 16.96 -8.68
N ALA A 98 -14.06 17.40 -7.44
CA ALA A 98 -12.98 18.15 -6.81
C ALA A 98 -12.00 17.17 -6.12
N PHE A 99 -10.71 17.48 -6.18
CA PHE A 99 -9.67 16.69 -5.50
C PHE A 99 -9.02 17.52 -4.41
N THR A 100 -8.77 16.91 -3.25
CA THR A 100 -8.04 17.54 -2.15
C THR A 100 -7.18 16.54 -1.40
N THR A 101 -6.11 17.01 -0.77
CA THR A 101 -5.39 16.16 0.20
C THR A 101 -6.04 16.27 1.58
N TYR A 102 -5.85 15.28 2.45
CA TYR A 102 -6.35 15.36 3.83
C TYR A 102 -5.86 16.59 4.59
N ARG A 103 -4.64 17.06 4.29
CA ARG A 103 -4.09 18.32 4.83
C ARG A 103 -5.02 19.51 4.58
N SER A 104 -5.67 19.54 3.42
CA SER A 104 -6.52 20.64 2.96
C SER A 104 -8.02 20.31 3.01
N LEU A 105 -8.41 19.17 3.61
CA LEU A 105 -9.80 18.70 3.62
C LEU A 105 -10.73 19.71 4.30
N GLY A 106 -10.35 20.26 5.46
CA GLY A 106 -11.16 21.27 6.16
C GLY A 106 -11.43 22.50 5.30
N LYS A 107 -10.40 23.02 4.61
CA LYS A 107 -10.53 24.15 3.69
C LYS A 107 -11.43 23.82 2.51
N ALA A 108 -11.28 22.63 1.92
CA ALA A 108 -12.11 22.20 0.80
C ALA A 108 -13.59 22.12 1.20
N LEU A 109 -13.90 21.50 2.35
CA LEU A 109 -15.26 21.38 2.87
C LEU A 109 -15.89 22.73 3.26
N ALA A 110 -15.08 23.70 3.67
CA ALA A 110 -15.56 25.06 3.94
C ALA A 110 -15.88 25.84 2.66
N ALA A 111 -15.13 25.58 1.57
CA ALA A 111 -15.25 26.32 0.31
C ALA A 111 -16.30 25.74 -0.66
N GLY A 112 -16.70 24.47 -0.51
CA GLY A 112 -17.56 23.78 -1.47
C GLY A 112 -18.74 23.05 -0.82
N ALA A 113 -19.87 23.02 -1.53
CA ALA A 113 -21.06 22.29 -1.13
C ALA A 113 -21.14 20.92 -1.83
N TYR A 114 -20.34 19.96 -1.35
CA TYR A 114 -20.32 18.61 -1.93
C TYR A 114 -21.53 17.79 -1.50
N GLN A 115 -21.97 16.89 -2.38
CA GLN A 115 -23.06 15.95 -2.14
C GLN A 115 -22.55 14.63 -1.53
N LYS A 116 -21.42 14.15 -2.05
CA LYS A 116 -20.78 12.93 -1.55
C LYS A 116 -19.27 13.11 -1.47
N LEU A 117 -18.70 12.68 -0.35
CA LEU A 117 -17.25 12.60 -0.15
C LEU A 117 -16.78 11.17 -0.42
N TYR A 118 -15.64 11.05 -1.09
CA TYR A 118 -14.91 9.81 -1.29
C TYR A 118 -13.58 9.96 -0.57
N LEU A 119 -13.45 9.30 0.57
CA LEU A 119 -12.28 9.39 1.44
C LEU A 119 -11.38 8.20 1.14
N ASP A 120 -10.43 8.39 0.24
CA ASP A 120 -9.46 7.37 -0.14
C ASP A 120 -8.39 7.21 0.93
N GLU A 121 -8.01 5.97 1.20
CA GLU A 121 -7.27 5.57 2.39
C GLU A 121 -7.85 6.20 3.68
N CYS A 122 -9.16 6.04 3.92
CA CYS A 122 -9.89 6.65 5.05
C CYS A 122 -9.30 6.32 6.43
N HIS A 123 -8.48 5.27 6.54
CA HIS A 123 -7.72 4.94 7.75
C HIS A 123 -6.64 6.00 8.10
N ALA A 124 -6.38 6.97 7.23
CA ALA A 124 -5.46 8.08 7.44
C ALA A 124 -6.14 9.34 8.02
N LEU A 125 -7.45 9.28 8.31
CA LEU A 125 -8.16 10.34 9.02
C LEU A 125 -7.53 10.61 10.40
N LYS A 126 -7.69 11.87 10.84
CA LYS A 126 -7.22 12.43 12.11
C LYS A 126 -8.30 13.32 12.70
N ASP A 127 -8.22 13.59 13.99
CA ASP A 127 -9.19 14.40 14.74
C ASP A 127 -9.35 15.80 14.13
N SER A 128 -8.29 16.35 13.54
CA SER A 128 -8.33 17.62 12.82
C SER A 128 -9.32 17.67 11.64
N HIS A 129 -9.72 16.51 11.09
CA HIS A 129 -10.70 16.43 10.00
C HIS A 129 -12.15 16.35 10.51
N GLU A 130 -12.34 15.94 11.76
CA GLU A 130 -13.65 15.61 12.33
C GLU A 130 -14.67 16.76 12.26
N PRO A 131 -14.31 18.03 12.57
CA PRO A 131 -15.29 19.12 12.50
C PRO A 131 -15.94 19.25 11.11
N GLY A 132 -15.15 19.12 10.04
CA GLY A 132 -15.64 19.18 8.67
C GLY A 132 -16.52 17.97 8.32
N LEU A 133 -16.09 16.75 8.69
CA LEU A 133 -16.85 15.53 8.43
C LEU A 133 -18.18 15.52 9.20
N LYS A 134 -18.17 15.94 10.47
CA LYS A 134 -19.37 16.09 11.30
C LYS A 134 -20.35 17.08 10.69
N ALA A 135 -19.87 18.25 10.27
CA ALA A 135 -20.72 19.25 9.64
C ALA A 135 -21.29 18.78 8.29
N HIS A 136 -20.52 18.00 7.52
CA HIS A 136 -20.99 17.40 6.26
C HIS A 136 -22.08 16.35 6.51
N ALA A 137 -21.85 15.43 7.44
CA ALA A 137 -22.80 14.40 7.83
C ALA A 137 -24.09 14.98 8.44
N ALA A 138 -23.98 16.03 9.25
CA ALA A 138 -25.12 16.73 9.85
C ALA A 138 -26.06 17.33 8.78
N ARG A 139 -25.53 17.73 7.62
CA ARG A 139 -26.31 18.17 6.44
C ARG A 139 -26.93 17.01 5.65
N LYS A 140 -26.96 15.80 6.22
CA LYS A 140 -27.45 14.55 5.60
C LYS A 140 -26.77 14.22 4.26
N ARG A 141 -25.56 14.75 4.03
CA ARG A 141 -24.74 14.44 2.86
C ARG A 141 -24.03 13.10 3.02
N ARG A 142 -23.55 12.54 1.91
CA ARG A 142 -23.02 11.17 1.87
C ARG A 142 -21.50 11.14 2.04
N ILE A 143 -20.98 10.05 2.63
CA ILE A 143 -19.55 9.77 2.78
C ILE A 143 -19.31 8.30 2.45
N LEU A 144 -18.35 8.04 1.57
CA LEU A 144 -17.81 6.72 1.27
C LEU A 144 -16.32 6.69 1.62
N GLY A 145 -15.95 5.88 2.61
CA GLY A 145 -14.55 5.58 2.91
C GLY A 145 -14.04 4.40 2.10
N LEU A 146 -12.85 4.53 1.52
CA LEU A 146 -12.16 3.47 0.80
C LEU A 146 -10.89 3.13 1.58
N THR A 147 -10.66 1.86 1.91
CA THR A 147 -9.42 1.44 2.57
C THR A 147 -9.02 0.03 2.18
N GLY A 148 -7.71 -0.24 2.07
CA GLY A 148 -7.21 -1.61 2.01
C GLY A 148 -6.86 -2.22 3.36
N THR A 149 -6.83 -1.40 4.41
CA THR A 149 -6.39 -1.78 5.74
C THR A 149 -7.25 -1.06 6.79
N PRO A 150 -8.45 -1.59 7.11
CA PRO A 150 -9.29 -0.98 8.15
C PRO A 150 -8.53 -0.91 9.49
N PRO A 151 -8.84 0.05 10.38
CA PRO A 151 -8.17 0.15 11.67
C PRO A 151 -8.43 -1.08 12.55
N ALA A 152 -7.37 -1.80 12.92
CA ALA A 152 -7.44 -2.96 13.80
C ALA A 152 -7.92 -2.65 15.24
N GLN A 153 -7.68 -1.43 15.73
CA GLN A 153 -8.07 -1.01 17.08
C GLN A 153 -9.20 0.00 17.00
N ALA A 154 -10.41 -0.43 17.39
CA ALA A 154 -11.62 0.40 17.36
C ALA A 154 -11.47 1.69 18.19
N ASN A 155 -10.80 1.62 19.35
CA ASN A 155 -10.65 2.75 20.28
C ASN A 155 -9.52 3.72 19.91
N SER A 156 -8.74 3.43 18.87
CA SER A 156 -7.75 4.38 18.37
C SER A 156 -8.44 5.58 17.71
N GLU A 157 -7.77 6.73 17.65
CA GLU A 157 -8.22 7.93 16.90
C GLU A 157 -8.80 7.54 15.52
N LYS A 158 -8.03 6.77 14.77
CA LYS A 158 -8.40 6.28 13.44
C LYS A 158 -9.59 5.33 13.46
N GLY A 159 -9.63 4.42 14.44
CA GLY A 159 -10.73 3.48 14.62
C GLY A 159 -12.05 4.20 14.87
N ARG A 160 -12.05 5.17 15.78
CA ARG A 160 -13.21 6.00 16.12
C ARG A 160 -13.72 6.80 14.92
N LEU A 161 -12.81 7.45 14.18
CA LEU A 161 -13.18 8.27 13.01
C LEU A 161 -13.72 7.43 11.86
N VAL A 162 -13.07 6.29 11.56
CA VAL A 162 -13.55 5.37 10.52
C VAL A 162 -14.90 4.78 10.93
N ALA A 163 -15.06 4.30 12.16
CA ALA A 163 -16.35 3.76 12.63
C ALA A 163 -17.49 4.80 12.55
N THR A 164 -17.20 6.06 12.87
CA THR A 164 -18.20 7.14 12.86
C THR A 164 -18.59 7.58 11.44
N TYR A 165 -17.60 7.86 10.57
CA TYR A 165 -17.85 8.52 9.29
C TYR A 165 -17.77 7.59 8.07
N CYS A 166 -17.11 6.44 8.22
CA CYS A 166 -16.87 5.46 7.16
C CYS A 166 -17.12 4.02 7.68
N PRO A 167 -18.28 3.73 8.31
CA PRO A 167 -18.52 2.43 8.92
C PRO A 167 -18.34 1.32 7.89
N ILE A 168 -17.44 0.36 8.16
CA ILE A 168 -17.11 -0.70 7.21
C ILE A 168 -18.31 -1.62 7.05
N VAL A 169 -18.94 -1.58 5.88
CA VAL A 169 -20.14 -2.38 5.52
C VAL A 169 -19.81 -3.49 4.54
N VAL A 170 -18.63 -3.43 3.93
CA VAL A 170 -18.05 -4.45 3.08
C VAL A 170 -16.63 -4.66 3.56
N ASP A 171 -16.29 -5.89 3.88
CA ASP A 171 -14.92 -6.31 4.17
C ASP A 171 -14.57 -7.49 3.27
N TYR A 172 -13.67 -7.26 2.32
CA TYR A 172 -13.01 -8.31 1.53
C TYR A 172 -11.51 -8.07 1.66
N THR A 173 -10.94 -8.69 2.70
CA THR A 173 -9.51 -8.63 2.97
C THR A 173 -8.73 -9.61 2.08
N THR A 174 -7.40 -9.62 2.21
CA THR A 174 -6.49 -10.40 1.35
C THR A 174 -6.83 -11.89 1.36
N ASP A 175 -7.14 -12.47 2.52
CA ASP A 175 -7.33 -13.92 2.65
C ASP A 175 -8.65 -14.35 1.99
N GLU A 176 -9.72 -13.59 2.17
CA GLU A 176 -11.02 -13.83 1.51
C GLU A 176 -10.93 -13.64 -0.01
N ALA A 177 -10.17 -12.64 -0.47
CA ALA A 177 -9.99 -12.38 -1.89
C ALA A 177 -9.17 -13.48 -2.60
N VAL A 178 -8.18 -14.08 -1.92
CA VAL A 178 -7.45 -15.25 -2.43
C VAL A 178 -8.37 -16.46 -2.50
N LEU A 179 -9.12 -16.75 -1.43
CA LEU A 179 -10.07 -17.87 -1.39
C LEU A 179 -11.16 -17.75 -2.46
N ALA A 180 -11.60 -16.54 -2.78
CA ALA A 180 -12.55 -16.28 -3.87
C ALA A 180 -11.95 -16.36 -5.29
N GLY A 181 -10.64 -16.61 -5.41
CA GLY A 181 -9.90 -16.61 -6.67
C GLY A 181 -9.91 -15.24 -7.37
N LEU A 182 -10.01 -14.15 -6.59
CA LEU A 182 -9.96 -12.76 -7.08
C LEU A 182 -8.53 -12.22 -7.15
N LEU A 183 -7.63 -12.83 -6.38
CA LEU A 183 -6.18 -12.62 -6.44
C LEU A 183 -5.49 -13.90 -6.90
N ASN A 184 -4.31 -13.77 -7.49
CA ASN A 184 -3.50 -14.93 -7.85
C ASN A 184 -3.10 -15.70 -6.59
N ASP A 185 -3.18 -17.03 -6.69
CA ASP A 185 -2.77 -17.93 -5.62
C ASP A 185 -1.29 -17.71 -5.31
N TYR A 186 -0.97 -17.56 -4.04
CA TYR A 186 0.39 -17.29 -3.59
C TYR A 186 0.69 -18.02 -2.30
N ARG A 187 1.97 -18.39 -2.15
CA ARG A 187 2.50 -18.97 -0.93
C ARG A 187 3.45 -17.99 -0.26
N LEU A 188 3.13 -17.60 0.98
CA LEU A 188 4.06 -16.84 1.82
C LEU A 188 4.93 -17.82 2.62
N VAL A 189 6.25 -17.77 2.39
CA VAL A 189 7.22 -18.56 3.16
C VAL A 189 8.05 -17.63 4.04
N VAL A 190 7.98 -17.83 5.36
CA VAL A 190 8.72 -17.03 6.35
C VAL A 190 10.00 -17.75 6.76
N HIS A 191 11.14 -17.25 6.30
CA HIS A 191 12.45 -17.78 6.66
C HIS A 191 13.00 -17.08 7.91
N ARG A 192 13.12 -17.81 9.02
CA ARG A 192 13.76 -17.33 10.24
C ARG A 192 15.25 -17.61 10.17
N LEU A 193 16.07 -16.58 10.34
CA LEU A 193 17.53 -16.69 10.29
C LEU A 193 18.11 -16.53 11.69
N PRO A 194 19.04 -17.41 12.12
CA PRO A 194 19.79 -17.17 13.35
C PRO A 194 20.71 -15.96 13.17
N LEU A 195 20.95 -15.23 14.25
CA LEU A 195 21.96 -14.17 14.25
C LEU A 195 23.35 -14.78 14.07
N ARG A 196 24.06 -14.33 13.04
CA ARG A 196 25.41 -14.82 12.74
C ARG A 196 26.37 -14.48 13.87
N THR A 197 27.23 -15.43 14.20
CA THR A 197 28.28 -15.33 15.22
C THR A 197 29.63 -14.92 14.64
N ALA A 198 29.80 -15.05 13.32
CA ALA A 198 31.00 -14.58 12.63
C ALA A 198 31.18 -13.07 12.85
N ARG A 199 32.40 -12.66 13.19
CA ARG A 199 32.76 -11.25 13.33
C ARG A 199 33.16 -10.67 11.97
N ASP A 200 32.18 -10.57 11.08
CA ASP A 200 32.33 -10.01 9.72
C ASP A 200 31.38 -8.83 9.47
N TYR A 201 30.62 -8.41 10.48
CA TYR A 201 29.72 -7.27 10.40
C TYR A 201 30.49 -5.98 10.73
N VAL A 202 30.81 -5.21 9.68
CA VAL A 202 31.54 -3.94 9.80
C VAL A 202 30.58 -2.80 10.12
N LEU A 203 30.84 -2.10 11.22
CA LEU A 203 30.13 -0.91 11.63
C LEU A 203 31.01 0.32 11.44
N THR A 204 30.45 1.36 10.81
CA THR A 204 31.10 2.67 10.68
C THR A 204 30.50 3.62 11.71
N THR A 205 31.34 4.24 12.53
CA THR A 205 30.92 5.25 13.51
C THR A 205 30.62 6.58 12.81
N LYS A 206 29.98 7.51 13.52
CA LYS A 206 29.75 8.87 13.00
C LYS A 206 31.05 9.61 12.66
N ALA A 207 32.15 9.27 13.33
CA ALA A 207 33.47 9.83 13.09
C ALA A 207 34.23 9.13 11.93
N GLY A 208 33.60 8.18 11.24
CA GLY A 208 34.18 7.46 10.11
C GLY A 208 35.06 6.27 10.49
N SER A 209 35.36 6.05 11.77
CA SER A 209 36.09 4.87 12.21
C SER A 209 35.27 3.59 12.00
N GLN A 210 35.93 2.52 11.59
CA GLN A 210 35.29 1.22 11.37
C GLN A 210 35.74 0.22 12.42
N PHE A 211 34.80 -0.60 12.90
CA PHE A 211 35.10 -1.75 13.72
C PHE A 211 34.23 -2.93 13.31
N THR A 212 34.75 -4.13 13.52
CA THR A 212 34.08 -5.37 13.13
C THR A 212 33.48 -6.05 14.35
N THR A 213 32.25 -6.54 14.22
CA THR A 213 31.53 -7.29 15.25
C THR A 213 30.73 -8.41 14.58
N SER A 214 30.00 -9.21 15.37
CA SER A 214 29.01 -10.15 14.86
C SER A 214 27.60 -9.58 14.94
N GLU A 215 26.66 -10.12 14.15
CA GLU A 215 25.24 -9.77 14.27
C GLU A 215 24.71 -10.05 15.68
N ARG A 216 25.14 -11.18 16.28
CA ARG A 216 24.77 -11.57 17.64
C ARG A 216 25.22 -10.54 18.67
N GLU A 217 26.48 -10.14 18.62
CA GLU A 217 27.03 -9.15 19.56
C GLU A 217 26.40 -7.78 19.38
N ASN A 218 26.23 -7.33 18.13
CA ASN A 218 25.57 -6.06 17.87
C ASN A 218 24.11 -6.05 18.35
N TYR A 219 23.38 -7.15 18.12
CA TYR A 219 22.01 -7.27 18.61
C TYR A 219 21.95 -7.28 20.14
N ALA A 220 22.88 -7.99 20.79
CA ALA A 220 23.01 -8.01 22.24
C ALA A 220 23.31 -6.61 22.79
N TYR A 221 24.20 -5.85 22.16
CA TYR A 221 24.49 -4.46 22.51
C TYR A 221 23.23 -3.60 22.52
N TRP A 222 22.46 -3.59 21.42
CA TRP A 222 21.21 -2.81 21.37
C TRP A 222 20.15 -3.31 22.34
N SER A 223 20.07 -4.62 22.56
CA SER A 223 19.09 -5.21 23.47
C SER A 223 19.40 -4.90 24.93
N LYS A 224 20.67 -4.85 25.33
CA LYS A 224 21.09 -4.49 26.69
C LYS A 224 20.78 -3.03 27.06
N ARG A 225 20.71 -2.13 26.08
CA ARG A 225 20.37 -0.72 26.31
C ARG A 225 18.89 -0.49 26.63
N LEU A 226 18.01 -1.40 26.23
CA LEU A 226 16.55 -1.22 26.39
C LEU A 226 16.07 -1.35 27.85
N PRO A 227 16.51 -2.34 28.66
CA PRO A 227 16.18 -2.39 30.09
C PRO A 227 16.63 -1.16 30.87
N ASN A 228 17.77 -0.56 30.47
CA ASN A 228 18.35 0.61 31.12
C ASN A 228 18.02 1.92 30.41
N ALA A 229 16.95 1.96 29.60
CA ALA A 229 16.63 3.12 28.77
C ALA A 229 16.41 4.41 29.56
N ALA A 230 15.99 4.32 30.83
CA ALA A 230 15.84 5.48 31.71
C ALA A 230 17.18 6.18 32.05
N GLN A 231 18.30 5.46 31.94
CA GLN A 231 19.65 5.96 32.19
C GLN A 231 20.42 6.21 30.88
N ASP A 232 19.80 5.92 29.73
CA ASP A 232 20.40 6.13 28.42
C ASP A 232 20.21 7.58 27.96
N GLN A 233 21.15 8.09 27.18
CA GLN A 233 21.06 9.44 26.60
C GLN A 233 19.97 9.54 25.51
N LEU A 234 19.52 8.40 24.97
CA LEU A 234 18.50 8.34 23.94
C LEU A 234 17.16 7.85 24.49
N PRO A 235 16.03 8.47 24.07
CA PRO A 235 14.69 7.98 24.42
C PRO A 235 14.48 6.51 24.02
N ILE A 236 13.66 5.78 24.79
CA ILE A 236 13.40 4.36 24.56
C ILE A 236 12.85 4.07 23.15
N GLU A 237 12.05 4.97 22.58
CA GLU A 237 11.54 4.88 21.21
C GLU A 237 12.68 4.90 20.20
N THR A 238 13.67 5.77 20.42
CA THR A 238 14.86 5.89 19.57
C THR A 238 15.71 4.62 19.65
N LEU A 239 15.91 4.08 20.86
CA LEU A 239 16.63 2.81 21.04
C LEU A 239 15.95 1.64 20.31
N ARG A 240 14.62 1.57 20.36
CA ARG A 240 13.83 0.57 19.62
C ARG A 240 14.02 0.71 18.10
N ILE A 241 14.01 1.94 17.59
CA ILE A 241 14.24 2.24 16.17
C ILE A 241 15.67 1.82 15.76
N LEU A 242 16.68 2.16 16.55
CA LEU A 242 18.07 1.83 16.26
C LEU A 242 18.32 0.31 16.26
N ARG A 243 17.75 -0.43 17.22
CA ARG A 243 17.81 -1.90 17.23
C ARG A 243 17.15 -2.50 15.98
N MET A 244 16.01 -1.95 15.55
CA MET A 244 15.31 -2.39 14.35
C MET A 244 16.14 -2.08 13.09
N GLN A 245 16.73 -0.89 13.00
CA GLN A 245 17.64 -0.52 11.90
C GLN A 245 18.87 -1.41 11.84
N ALA A 246 19.43 -1.81 12.99
CA ALA A 246 20.53 -2.77 13.04
C ALA A 246 20.10 -4.11 12.43
N LEU A 247 18.99 -4.70 12.90
CA LEU A 247 18.43 -5.93 12.34
C LEU A 247 18.20 -5.84 10.82
N MET A 248 17.76 -4.69 10.32
CA MET A 248 17.51 -4.46 8.89
C MET A 248 18.78 -4.56 8.04
N ASN A 249 19.93 -4.20 8.61
CA ASN A 249 21.21 -4.10 7.92
C ASN A 249 22.13 -5.32 8.09
N TYR A 250 21.71 -6.33 8.85
CA TYR A 250 22.52 -7.53 9.07
C TYR A 250 22.81 -8.30 7.76
N PRO A 251 24.09 -8.60 7.49
CA PRO A 251 24.54 -9.14 6.20
C PRO A 251 24.04 -10.58 5.94
N GLY A 252 23.75 -11.35 6.99
CA GLY A 252 23.19 -12.70 6.92
C GLY A 252 21.92 -12.80 6.08
N LYS A 253 21.08 -11.76 6.14
CA LYS A 253 19.88 -11.66 5.29
C LYS A 253 20.23 -11.53 3.81
N GLY A 254 21.31 -10.84 3.50
CA GLY A 254 21.78 -10.67 2.12
C GLY A 254 22.40 -11.92 1.54
N TYR A 255 23.20 -12.64 2.32
CA TYR A 255 23.72 -13.94 1.89
C TYR A 255 22.58 -14.92 1.62
N TYR A 256 21.58 -14.96 2.50
CA TYR A 256 20.44 -15.86 2.33
C TYR A 256 19.50 -15.43 1.20
N MET A 257 19.22 -14.13 1.04
CA MET A 257 18.47 -13.62 -0.11
C MET A 257 19.14 -13.99 -1.42
N ARG A 258 20.47 -13.80 -1.51
CA ARG A 258 21.26 -14.18 -2.69
C ARG A 258 21.11 -15.67 -2.97
N TYR A 259 21.35 -16.50 -1.96
CA TYR A 259 21.17 -17.96 -2.05
C TYR A 259 19.79 -18.33 -2.61
N LEU A 260 18.71 -17.82 -2.02
CA LEU A 260 17.35 -18.08 -2.48
C LEU A 260 17.11 -17.62 -3.92
N ALA A 261 17.63 -16.45 -4.29
CA ALA A 261 17.51 -15.90 -5.64
C ALA A 261 18.27 -16.72 -6.67
N ASP A 262 19.41 -17.31 -6.31
CA ASP A 262 20.23 -18.16 -7.18
C ASP A 262 19.60 -19.54 -7.42
N GLN A 263 18.68 -19.98 -6.55
CA GLN A 263 17.90 -21.20 -6.76
C GLN A 263 16.72 -21.04 -7.73
N GLN A 264 16.46 -19.83 -8.24
CA GLN A 264 15.30 -19.59 -9.10
C GLN A 264 15.70 -19.51 -10.57
N THR A 265 14.93 -20.18 -11.42
CA THR A 265 15.03 -20.08 -12.89
C THR A 265 14.05 -19.05 -13.46
N ASP A 266 12.95 -18.80 -12.76
CA ASP A 266 11.93 -17.82 -13.12
C ASP A 266 12.36 -16.38 -12.76
N LYS A 267 11.63 -15.38 -13.27
CA LYS A 267 11.82 -13.97 -12.88
C LYS A 267 11.71 -13.81 -11.36
N VAL A 268 12.76 -13.25 -10.76
CA VAL A 268 12.84 -12.93 -9.33
C VAL A 268 12.95 -11.43 -9.11
N LEU A 269 12.06 -10.91 -8.27
CA LEU A 269 12.12 -9.53 -7.80
C LEU A 269 12.57 -9.47 -6.34
N LEU A 270 13.69 -8.80 -6.09
CA LEU A 270 14.31 -8.68 -4.77
C LEU A 270 13.98 -7.33 -4.13
N PHE A 271 13.30 -7.36 -2.98
CA PHE A 271 12.92 -6.17 -2.22
C PHE A 271 13.90 -5.94 -1.07
N THR A 272 14.77 -4.96 -1.25
CA THR A 272 15.75 -4.53 -0.24
C THR A 272 15.27 -3.28 0.51
N CYS A 273 15.94 -2.95 1.60
CA CYS A 273 15.58 -1.82 2.44
C CYS A 273 16.26 -0.52 2.01
N ASN A 274 17.44 -0.61 1.38
CA ASN A 274 18.22 0.54 0.93
C ASN A 274 18.98 0.25 -0.38
N GLN A 275 19.56 1.31 -0.96
CA GLN A 275 20.22 1.29 -2.27
C GLN A 275 21.45 0.40 -2.28
N GLN A 276 22.30 0.51 -1.27
CA GLN A 276 23.50 -0.33 -1.11
C GLN A 276 23.14 -1.82 -1.08
N GLN A 277 22.07 -2.18 -0.38
CA GLN A 277 21.57 -3.56 -0.40
C GLN A 277 21.06 -3.96 -1.78
N ALA A 278 20.34 -3.09 -2.50
CA ALA A 278 19.88 -3.43 -3.86
C ALA A 278 21.08 -3.70 -4.80
N GLU A 279 22.06 -2.80 -4.78
CA GLU A 279 23.29 -2.88 -5.59
C GLU A 279 24.11 -4.13 -5.24
N ALA A 280 24.16 -4.53 -3.97
CA ALA A 280 24.78 -5.77 -3.55
C ALA A 280 24.01 -7.05 -3.97
N GLN A 281 22.71 -6.92 -4.31
CA GLN A 281 21.82 -8.05 -4.60
C GLN A 281 21.51 -8.26 -6.08
N ALA A 282 21.74 -7.29 -6.97
CA ALA A 282 21.63 -7.50 -8.41
C ALA A 282 22.40 -6.45 -9.21
N THR A 283 22.90 -6.85 -10.38
CA THR A 283 23.48 -5.93 -11.37
C THR A 283 22.46 -4.90 -11.84
N HIS A 284 21.22 -5.35 -12.08
CA HIS A 284 20.12 -4.48 -12.47
C HIS A 284 19.33 -4.08 -11.23
N THR A 285 19.26 -2.77 -10.98
CA THR A 285 18.52 -2.23 -9.85
C THR A 285 17.49 -1.18 -10.27
N TYR A 286 16.46 -1.01 -9.43
CA TYR A 286 15.45 0.02 -9.55
C TYR A 286 15.36 0.85 -8.27
N HIS A 287 15.88 2.08 -8.31
CA HIS A 287 15.77 3.07 -7.23
C HIS A 287 16.08 4.49 -7.73
N SER A 288 15.65 5.49 -6.96
CA SER A 288 15.74 6.91 -7.35
C SER A 288 17.14 7.42 -7.76
N LYS A 289 18.21 6.80 -7.25
CA LYS A 289 19.60 7.17 -7.61
C LYS A 289 20.16 6.42 -8.82
N ASN A 290 19.51 5.37 -9.31
CA ASN A 290 19.97 4.67 -10.50
C ASN A 290 19.32 5.28 -11.76
N LYS A 291 20.15 5.94 -12.57
CA LYS A 291 19.74 6.57 -13.85
C LYS A 291 19.19 5.57 -14.86
N HIS A 292 19.58 4.30 -14.75
CA HIS A 292 19.13 3.22 -15.63
C HIS A 292 17.90 2.47 -15.06
N SER A 293 17.28 2.94 -13.98
CA SER A 293 16.13 2.25 -13.36
C SER A 293 15.04 1.91 -14.36
N GLN A 294 14.63 2.86 -15.21
CA GLN A 294 13.56 2.61 -16.18
C GLN A 294 14.00 1.61 -17.27
N ALA A 295 15.23 1.70 -17.76
CA ALA A 295 15.77 0.75 -18.73
C ALA A 295 15.85 -0.67 -18.14
N ASN A 296 16.33 -0.81 -16.90
CA ASN A 296 16.40 -2.08 -16.18
C ASN A 296 15.01 -2.69 -15.99
N LEU A 297 14.01 -1.85 -15.65
CA LEU A 297 12.63 -2.30 -15.54
C LEU A 297 12.07 -2.78 -16.88
N ASN A 298 12.39 -2.08 -17.98
CA ASN A 298 11.96 -2.48 -19.32
C ASN A 298 12.57 -3.83 -19.72
N LEU A 299 13.87 -4.04 -19.49
CA LEU A 299 14.55 -5.33 -19.72
C LEU A 299 13.91 -6.44 -18.87
N PHE A 300 13.61 -6.17 -17.60
CA PHE A 300 12.96 -7.13 -16.71
C PHE A 300 11.52 -7.45 -17.17
N ASN A 301 10.77 -6.46 -17.65
CA ASN A 301 9.43 -6.65 -18.19
C ASN A 301 9.47 -7.48 -19.48
N ALA A 302 10.37 -7.16 -20.41
CA ALA A 302 10.59 -7.90 -21.65
C ALA A 302 11.04 -9.35 -21.39
N GLY A 303 11.73 -9.59 -20.26
CA GLY A 303 12.24 -10.91 -19.89
C GLY A 303 13.69 -11.15 -20.29
N ASP A 304 14.38 -10.12 -20.78
CA ASP A 304 15.80 -10.14 -21.11
C ASP A 304 16.68 -10.35 -19.86
N ILE A 305 16.16 -9.98 -18.69
CA ILE A 305 16.80 -10.24 -17.41
C ILE A 305 15.82 -10.94 -16.46
N GLN A 306 16.34 -11.89 -15.69
CA GLN A 306 15.55 -12.69 -14.73
C GLN A 306 15.63 -12.16 -13.30
N ARG A 307 16.50 -11.18 -13.02
CA ARG A 307 16.72 -10.66 -11.66
C ARG A 307 16.76 -9.15 -11.64
N LEU A 308 15.92 -8.57 -10.80
CA LEU A 308 15.89 -7.14 -10.52
C LEU A 308 15.86 -6.90 -9.01
N ALA A 309 16.78 -6.08 -8.49
CA ALA A 309 16.76 -5.66 -7.08
C ALA A 309 16.24 -4.22 -6.93
N ARG A 310 15.53 -3.95 -5.86
CA ARG A 310 14.82 -2.67 -5.72
C ARG A 310 14.68 -2.22 -4.29
N VAL A 311 14.64 -0.91 -4.12
CA VAL A 311 14.51 -0.25 -2.81
C VAL A 311 13.08 0.23 -2.62
N ALA A 312 12.39 -0.30 -1.61
CA ALA A 312 10.99 0.02 -1.29
C ALA A 312 10.00 -0.19 -2.46
N GLN A 313 8.69 0.07 -2.27
CA GLN A 313 7.58 -0.36 -3.16
C GLN A 313 7.60 0.26 -4.56
N LEU A 314 7.04 -0.44 -5.56
CA LEU A 314 6.86 0.12 -6.90
C LEU A 314 5.78 1.19 -6.74
N SER A 315 5.95 2.28 -7.49
CA SER A 315 4.86 3.19 -7.78
C SER A 315 3.66 2.37 -8.26
N GLU A 316 2.48 2.73 -7.79
CA GLU A 316 1.25 2.11 -8.26
C GLU A 316 1.18 2.24 -9.80
N GLY A 317 0.85 1.14 -10.50
CA GLY A 317 0.66 1.15 -11.96
C GLY A 317 1.60 0.29 -12.80
N ILE A 318 2.66 -0.31 -12.23
CA ILE A 318 3.58 -1.17 -12.99
C ILE A 318 3.19 -2.64 -12.86
N SER A 319 2.90 -3.29 -13.99
CA SER A 319 2.74 -4.74 -14.11
C SER A 319 4.01 -5.35 -14.69
N ILE A 320 4.42 -6.49 -14.14
CA ILE A 320 5.59 -7.28 -14.52
C ILE A 320 5.08 -8.67 -14.98
N PRO A 321 4.98 -8.89 -16.30
CA PRO A 321 4.56 -10.17 -16.83
C PRO A 321 5.47 -11.30 -16.38
N ASN A 322 4.87 -12.43 -16.01
CA ASN A 322 5.53 -13.68 -15.63
C ASN A 322 6.41 -13.56 -14.36
N LEU A 323 6.14 -12.60 -13.47
CA LEU A 323 6.80 -12.58 -12.15
C LEU A 323 6.26 -13.70 -11.25
N ARG A 324 7.09 -14.69 -10.93
CA ARG A 324 6.72 -15.83 -10.09
C ARG A 324 7.27 -15.76 -8.68
N VAL A 325 8.41 -15.10 -8.48
CA VAL A 325 9.10 -15.10 -7.18
C VAL A 325 9.39 -13.69 -6.72
N GLY A 326 8.95 -13.40 -5.49
CA GLY A 326 9.27 -12.18 -4.76
C GLY A 326 10.00 -12.51 -3.47
N ILE A 327 11.20 -11.95 -3.28
CA ILE A 327 11.98 -12.16 -2.05
C ILE A 327 12.08 -10.83 -1.30
N ILE A 328 11.61 -10.80 -0.06
CA ILE A 328 11.60 -9.60 0.78
C ILE A 328 12.71 -9.72 1.84
N TRP A 329 13.68 -8.80 1.80
CA TRP A 329 14.86 -8.79 2.69
C TRP A 329 14.49 -8.71 4.16
N HIS A 330 13.52 -7.85 4.49
CA HIS A 330 13.07 -7.64 5.86
C HIS A 330 11.60 -7.27 5.90
N ALA A 331 10.85 -8.00 6.71
CA ALA A 331 9.50 -7.64 7.12
C ALA A 331 9.57 -6.76 8.38
N PHE A 332 8.93 -5.60 8.33
CA PHE A 332 8.70 -4.78 9.52
C PHE A 332 7.51 -5.38 10.28
N GLY A 333 7.55 -5.37 11.61
CA GLY A 333 6.45 -5.86 12.47
C GLY A 333 5.14 -5.04 12.39
N ASN A 334 5.02 -4.10 11.45
CA ASN A 334 3.77 -3.42 11.16
C ASN A 334 3.01 -4.22 10.09
N GLU A 335 2.05 -5.02 10.54
CA GLU A 335 1.21 -5.91 9.72
C GLU A 335 0.63 -5.19 8.48
N ARG A 336 0.20 -3.93 8.62
CA ARG A 336 -0.39 -3.16 7.51
C ARG A 336 0.62 -2.88 6.40
N LYS A 337 1.84 -2.48 6.76
CA LYS A 337 2.90 -2.21 5.77
C LYS A 337 3.39 -3.49 5.09
N ALA A 338 3.42 -4.60 5.83
CA ALA A 338 3.78 -5.91 5.29
C ALA A 338 2.70 -6.44 4.32
N ALA A 339 1.43 -6.44 4.73
CA ALA A 339 0.30 -6.84 3.89
C ALA A 339 0.18 -5.97 2.63
N GLN A 340 0.39 -4.66 2.74
CA GLN A 340 0.42 -3.78 1.55
C GLN A 340 1.59 -4.11 0.61
N ARG A 341 2.78 -4.41 1.14
CA ARG A 341 3.93 -4.81 0.32
C ARG A 341 3.68 -6.12 -0.43
N ILE A 342 3.13 -7.12 0.26
CA ILE A 342 2.76 -8.40 -0.32
C ILE A 342 1.65 -8.20 -1.36
N GLY A 343 0.57 -7.50 -1.02
CA GLY A 343 -0.52 -7.19 -1.95
C GLY A 343 -0.06 -6.48 -3.23
N ARG A 344 0.88 -5.53 -3.14
CA ARG A 344 1.46 -4.90 -4.36
C ARG A 344 2.32 -5.87 -5.16
N LEU A 345 3.06 -6.76 -4.52
CA LEU A 345 3.84 -7.80 -5.18
C LEU A 345 2.94 -8.72 -6.02
N LEU A 346 1.83 -9.15 -5.43
CA LEU A 346 0.86 -10.05 -6.06
C LEU A 346 0.18 -9.43 -7.28
N ARG A 347 0.08 -8.10 -7.34
CA ARG A 347 -0.44 -7.38 -8.51
C ARG A 347 0.56 -7.28 -9.67
N LEU A 348 1.85 -7.52 -9.43
CA LEU A 348 2.86 -7.35 -10.48
C LEU A 348 2.63 -8.38 -11.58
N ASN A 349 2.24 -9.60 -11.25
CA ASN A 349 1.85 -10.62 -12.23
C ASN A 349 0.35 -10.89 -12.08
N PRO A 350 -0.54 -10.16 -12.81
CA PRO A 350 -1.99 -10.32 -12.73
C PRO A 350 -2.51 -11.61 -13.36
#